data_AF-A0A6G3PJT3-F1
#
_entry.id   AF-A0A6G3PJT3-F1
#
_cell.length_a   1.000
_cell.length_b   1.000
_cell.length_c   1.000
_cell.angle_alpha   90.00
_cell.angle_beta   90.00
_cell.angle_gamma   90.00
#
_symmetry.space_group_name_H-M   'P 1'
#
loop_
_entity.id
_entity.type
_entity.pdbx_description
1 polymer ?
#
loop_
_entity_poly.entity_id
_entity_poly.type
_entity_poly.pdbx_seq_one_letter_code
_entity_poly.pdbx_strand_id
1 'polypeptide(L)'
;AGMADVATGSDGAGSVRIPAAWCGVFGLKTTNGLLPSPDRSGLASAGVLARSAAEAERWLRHVLEDGGEPAAPESVPSRPAGARP
;
A
#
# COMPACT_ATOMS: atom_id res chain seq x y z
N ALA A 1 -3.14 -6.78 -19.64
CA ALA A 1 -2.06 -6.46 -20.61
C ALA A 1 -0.73 -6.42 -19.86
N GLY A 2 0.29 -7.16 -20.31
CA GLY A 2 1.60 -7.30 -19.64
C GLY A 2 2.64 -6.31 -20.17
N MET A 3 2.30 -5.02 -20.18
CA MET A 3 3.18 -3.96 -20.72
C MET A 3 4.34 -3.59 -19.79
N ALA A 4 4.21 -3.91 -18.50
CA ALA A 4 5.24 -3.72 -17.48
C ALA A 4 5.27 -4.94 -16.56
N ASP A 5 6.41 -5.14 -15.89
CA ASP A 5 6.56 -6.20 -14.88
C ASP A 5 5.78 -5.92 -13.60
N VAL A 6 5.81 -4.65 -13.18
CA VAL A 6 5.03 -4.11 -12.07
C VAL A 6 4.52 -2.72 -12.41
N ALA A 7 3.40 -2.33 -11.82
CA ALA A 7 2.88 -0.96 -11.89
C ALA A 7 2.55 -0.44 -10.49
N THR A 8 2.99 0.77 -10.17
CA THR A 8 2.72 1.42 -8.88
C THR A 8 1.37 2.13 -8.87
N GLY A 9 0.75 2.24 -7.71
CA GLY A 9 -0.48 2.98 -7.49
C GLY A 9 -0.64 3.45 -6.06
N SER A 10 -1.78 4.06 -5.77
CA SER A 10 -2.20 4.48 -4.43
C SER A 10 -3.54 3.82 -4.10
N ASP A 11 -3.68 3.31 -2.88
CA ASP A 11 -4.88 2.60 -2.43
C ASP A 11 -5.37 3.21 -1.11
N GLY A 12 -6.39 4.06 -1.21
CA GLY A 12 -7.14 4.57 -0.05
C GLY A 12 -8.48 3.85 0.17
N ALA A 13 -9.19 3.60 -0.93
CA ALA A 13 -10.49 2.91 -0.91
C ALA A 13 -10.51 1.67 -1.82
N GLY A 14 -9.35 1.06 -2.07
CA GLY A 14 -9.23 -0.12 -2.93
C GLY A 14 -8.72 0.17 -4.34
N SER A 15 -8.24 1.38 -4.65
CA SER A 15 -7.82 1.77 -6.00
C SER A 15 -6.62 0.97 -6.57
N VAL A 16 -5.97 0.12 -5.77
CA VAL A 16 -5.04 -0.92 -6.26
C VAL A 16 -5.71 -2.29 -6.25
N ARG A 17 -6.33 -2.68 -5.14
CA ARG A 17 -6.91 -4.04 -4.98
C ARG A 17 -8.13 -4.31 -5.89
N ILE A 18 -9.00 -3.32 -6.11
CA ILE A 18 -10.20 -3.43 -6.93
C ILE A 18 -9.83 -3.64 -8.42
N PRO A 19 -9.00 -2.80 -9.07
CA PRO A 19 -8.61 -3.06 -10.44
C PRO A 19 -7.75 -4.32 -10.57
N ALA A 20 -6.95 -4.68 -9.57
CA ALA A 20 -6.21 -5.93 -9.56
C ALA A 20 -7.15 -7.16 -9.69
N ALA A 21 -8.21 -7.19 -8.89
CA ALA A 21 -9.22 -8.23 -8.94
C ALA A 21 -9.94 -8.27 -10.30
N TRP A 22 -10.26 -7.10 -10.86
CA TRP A 22 -10.94 -7.01 -12.15
C TRP A 22 -10.07 -7.46 -13.34
N CYS A 23 -8.77 -7.19 -13.27
CA CYS A 23 -7.82 -7.53 -14.32
C CYS A 23 -7.15 -8.91 -14.13
N GLY A 24 -7.45 -9.63 -13.06
CA GLY A 24 -6.87 -10.95 -12.78
C GLY A 24 -5.36 -10.90 -12.47
N VAL A 25 -4.91 -9.87 -11.76
CA VAL A 25 -3.51 -9.68 -11.33
C VAL A 25 -3.41 -9.52 -9.82
N PHE A 26 -2.21 -9.62 -9.26
CA PHE A 26 -1.97 -9.41 -7.84
C PHE A 26 -1.92 -7.92 -7.51
N GLY A 27 -2.66 -7.48 -6.49
CA GLY A 27 -2.66 -6.09 -6.01
C GLY A 27 -2.31 -6.03 -4.53
N LEU A 28 -1.20 -5.36 -4.20
CA LEU A 28 -0.74 -5.15 -2.82
C LEU A 28 -0.95 -3.68 -2.43
N LYS A 29 -1.63 -3.45 -1.31
CA LYS A 29 -1.59 -2.17 -0.58
C LYS A 29 -0.58 -2.32 0.56
N THR A 30 0.39 -1.42 0.66
CA THR A 30 1.34 -1.43 1.78
C THR A 30 0.68 -1.00 3.09
N THR A 31 1.37 -1.23 4.20
CA THR A 31 0.99 -0.67 5.51
C THR A 31 0.94 0.86 5.39
N ASN A 32 -0.05 1.50 6.02
CA ASN A 32 -0.14 2.97 6.02
C ASN A 32 1.12 3.54 6.72
N GLY A 33 1.73 4.57 6.12
CA GLY A 33 2.96 5.17 6.63
C GLY A 33 4.26 4.40 6.29
N LEU A 34 4.19 3.20 5.72
CA LEU A 34 5.40 2.44 5.37
C LEU A 34 6.24 3.12 4.28
N LEU A 35 5.59 3.72 3.30
CA LEU A 35 6.24 4.44 2.20
C LEU A 35 5.73 5.89 2.16
N PRO A 36 6.55 6.84 1.66
CA PRO A 36 6.12 8.23 1.49
C PRO A 36 4.85 8.32 0.64
N SER A 37 3.87 9.09 1.12
CA SER A 37 2.60 9.29 0.42
C SER A 37 2.33 10.79 0.27
N PRO A 38 1.94 11.27 -0.92
CA PRO A 38 1.48 12.64 -1.10
C PRO A 38 0.07 12.87 -0.56
N ASP A 39 -0.65 11.81 -0.18
CA ASP A 39 -1.97 11.90 0.44
C ASP A 39 -1.86 12.41 1.88
N ARG A 40 -2.43 13.60 2.11
CA ARG A 40 -2.44 14.24 3.44
C ARG A 40 -3.53 13.71 4.36
N SER A 41 -4.44 12.87 3.87
CA SER A 41 -5.51 12.31 4.70
C SER A 41 -5.06 11.11 5.55
N GLY A 42 -3.90 10.52 5.25
CA GLY A 42 -3.40 9.31 5.90
C GLY A 42 -4.18 8.03 5.52
N LEU A 43 -5.15 8.14 4.62
CA LEU A 43 -6.04 7.05 4.24
C LEU A 43 -5.44 6.22 3.10
N ALA A 44 -4.69 6.85 2.20
CA ALA A 44 -4.09 6.19 1.05
C ALA A 44 -2.64 5.80 1.33
N SER A 45 -2.33 4.54 1.04
CA SER A 45 -0.97 4.00 1.06
C SER A 45 -0.53 3.64 -0.36
N ALA A 46 0.79 3.61 -0.57
CA ALA A 46 1.36 3.10 -1.80
C ALA A 46 0.92 1.65 -2.04
N GLY A 47 0.90 1.26 -3.31
CA GLY A 47 0.60 -0.10 -3.69
C GLY A 47 1.21 -0.47 -5.02
N VAL A 48 1.18 -1.77 -5.32
CA VAL A 48 1.74 -2.34 -6.54
C VAL A 48 0.79 -3.37 -7.15
N LEU A 49 0.69 -3.33 -8.47
CA LEU A 49 0.07 -4.32 -9.33
C LEU A 49 1.18 -5.17 -9.95
N ALA A 50 1.07 -6.50 -9.84
CA ALA A 50 2.07 -7.44 -10.33
C ALA A 50 1.41 -8.73 -10.83
N ARG A 51 2.11 -9.56 -11.62
CA ARG A 51 1.53 -10.83 -12.10
C ARG A 51 1.52 -11.91 -11.01
N SER A 52 2.25 -11.71 -9.93
CA SER A 52 2.30 -12.63 -8.79
C SER A 52 2.68 -11.93 -7.47
N ALA A 53 2.42 -12.60 -6.36
CA ALA A 53 2.87 -12.14 -5.03
C ALA A 53 4.39 -12.04 -4.93
N ALA A 54 5.14 -12.96 -5.56
CA ALA A 54 6.60 -12.95 -5.55
C ALA A 54 7.19 -11.73 -6.28
N GLU A 55 6.53 -11.23 -7.33
CA GLU A 55 6.92 -9.98 -7.99
C GLU A 55 6.63 -8.75 -7.13
N ALA A 56 5.48 -8.71 -6.46
CA ALA A 56 5.15 -7.64 -5.53
C ALA A 56 6.13 -7.60 -4.33
N GLU A 57 6.56 -8.76 -3.82
CA GLU A 57 7.57 -8.86 -2.76
C GLU A 57 8.94 -8.35 -3.23
N ARG A 58 9.37 -8.68 -4.46
CA ARG A 58 10.62 -8.14 -5.03
C ARG A 58 10.58 -6.62 -5.17
N TRP A 59 9.48 -6.09 -5.67
CA TRP A 59 9.27 -4.64 -5.71
C TRP A 59 9.33 -4.03 -4.30
N LEU A 60 8.62 -4.63 -3.32
CA LEU A 60 8.58 -4.12 -1.95
C LEU A 60 9.97 -4.12 -1.31
N ARG A 61 10.75 -5.19 -1.45
CA ARG A 61 12.13 -5.23 -0.96
C ARG A 61 12.98 -4.11 -1.57
N HIS A 62 12.91 -3.95 -2.89
CA HIS A 62 13.68 -2.94 -3.60
C HIS A 62 13.34 -1.51 -3.13
N VAL A 63 12.06 -1.17 -3.01
CA VAL A 63 11.66 0.18 -2.58
C VAL A 63 11.88 0.45 -1.09
N LEU A 64 12.04 -0.60 -0.27
CA LEU A 64 12.42 -0.46 1.14
C LEU A 64 13.94 -0.34 1.32
N GLU A 65 14.73 -0.91 0.41
CA GLU A 65 16.19 -0.73 0.40
C GLU A 65 16.57 0.71 0.01
N ASP A 66 15.83 1.33 -0.92
CA ASP A 66 15.99 2.74 -1.32
C ASP A 66 15.10 3.72 -0.53
N GLY A 67 14.18 3.19 0.28
CA GLY A 67 13.19 3.94 1.04
C GLY A 67 13.80 4.49 2.32
N GLY A 68 14.04 5.81 2.36
CA GLY A 68 14.36 6.50 3.60
C GLY A 68 13.36 6.21 4.72
N GLU A 69 13.79 6.41 5.97
CA GLU A 69 13.04 6.05 7.19
C GLU A 69 11.52 6.30 7.06
N PRO A 70 10.69 5.29 7.35
CA PRO A 70 9.24 5.41 7.23
C PRO A 70 8.76 6.62 8.03
N ALA A 71 7.86 7.41 7.44
CA ALA A 71 7.19 8.46 8.19
C ALA A 71 6.50 7.79 9.39
N ALA A 72 6.79 8.29 10.59
CA ALA A 72 6.25 7.72 11.82
C ALA A 72 4.72 7.55 11.64
N PRO A 73 4.16 6.37 11.93
CA PRO A 73 2.74 6.16 11.77
C PRO A 73 2.00 7.23 12.57
N GLU A 74 1.03 7.91 11.94
CA GLU A 74 0.14 8.77 12.70
C GLU A 74 -0.46 7.94 13.82
N SER A 75 -0.26 8.38 15.06
CA SER A 75 -0.80 7.70 16.23
C SER A 75 -2.32 7.67 16.08
N VAL A 76 -2.88 6.48 15.92
CA VAL A 76 -4.34 6.30 16.02
C VAL A 76 -4.74 6.81 17.41
N PRO A 77 -5.73 7.72 17.52
CA PRO A 77 -6.21 8.16 18.82
C PRO A 77 -6.54 6.93 19.66
N SER A 78 -5.90 6.78 20.82
CA SER A 78 -6.21 5.68 21.72
C SER A 78 -7.69 5.73 22.03
N ARG A 79 -8.40 4.62 21.81
CA ARG A 79 -9.82 4.52 22.17
C ARG A 79 -9.97 4.94 23.63
N PRO A 80 -10.88 5.88 23.97
CA PRO A 80 -11.05 6.27 25.37
C PRO A 80 -11.37 5.02 26.18
N ALA A 81 -10.62 4.82 27.27
CA ALA A 81 -10.82 3.70 28.17
C ALA A 81 -12.23 3.79 28.76
N GLY A 82 -13.18 3.03 28.21
CA GLY A 82 -14.54 2.98 28.75
C GLY A 82 -15.66 2.58 27.80
N ALA A 83 -15.50 2.66 26.47
CA ALA A 83 -16.61 2.36 25.56
C ALA A 83 -16.79 0.83 25.36
N ARG A 84 -17.49 0.11 26.23
CA ARG A 84 -17.92 -1.27 25.88
C ARG A 84 -19.10 -1.22 24.88
N PRO A 85 -19.26 -2.25 24.01
CA PRO A 85 -20.38 -2.33 23.07
C PRO A 85 -21.73 -2.32 23.78
#